data_AF-A0A8H6B4H4-F1
#
_entry.id   AF-A0A8H6B4H4-F1
#
_cell.length_a   1.000
_cell.length_b   1.000
_cell.length_c   1.000
_cell.angle_alpha   90.00
_cell.angle_beta   90.00
_cell.angle_gamma   90.00
#
_symmetry.space_group_name_H-M   'P 1'
#
loop_
_entity.id
_entity.type
_entity.pdbx_description
1 polymer ?
#
loop_
_entity_poly.entity_id
_entity_poly.type
_entity_poly.pdbx_seq_one_letter_code
_entity_poly.pdbx_strand_id
1 'polypeptide(L)'
;MTSKKEIEPRVKALIILLAVVCFPITFFVLYGQRGQGNFDRLRKAQRKEIAKARKRKIEDQPKPLEERRKRELSLEPTGRRRDLANVFSTWKRNRKTPASLLQLPPEIVEKILLEVLGHVRCKEPHDIEHAANSQYDIERSCILSAQRRKYLTSEWMRHYNQRPSPFYTRSDSCLAVLLTCRRVYNQGIPILYSCNTFDINNPETLLYLSQTVISSRFKSIKSLQIDVNASMGSSINTRLADPTVEFSEWKMCLEMLERLEGLQNLRLRVEFELQGHYPNVIYSDEQLQKSLQDLLDAIKLSSLRGLRRFDLETNSRDIKGVEQTVESVRGIVCT
;
A
#
# COMPACT_ATOMS: atom_id res chain seq x y z
N MET A 1 -30.97 74.90 0.22
CA MET A 1 -32.32 74.31 0.38
C MET A 1 -32.44 73.12 -0.57
N THR A 2 -32.14 71.91 -0.10
CA THR A 2 -32.26 70.67 -0.89
C THR A 2 -33.58 69.99 -0.50
N SER A 3 -34.56 70.11 -1.39
CA SER A 3 -35.88 69.48 -1.24
C SER A 3 -35.74 67.96 -1.31
N LYS A 4 -35.99 67.28 -0.18
CA LYS A 4 -36.10 65.82 -0.13
C LYS A 4 -37.41 65.43 -0.80
N LYS A 5 -37.34 64.97 -2.05
CA LYS A 5 -38.48 64.33 -2.72
C LYS A 5 -38.76 63.00 -2.01
N GLU A 6 -39.85 62.94 -1.26
CA GLU A 6 -40.34 61.70 -0.70
C GLU A 6 -40.82 60.77 -1.81
N ILE A 7 -40.16 59.63 -1.92
CA ILE A 7 -40.50 58.59 -2.89
C ILE A 7 -41.74 57.87 -2.39
N GLU A 8 -42.80 57.90 -3.21
CA GLU A 8 -44.10 57.29 -2.96
C GLU A 8 -43.95 55.81 -2.54
N PRO A 9 -44.66 55.33 -1.51
CA PRO A 9 -44.49 53.98 -0.96
C PRO A 9 -44.65 52.86 -1.98
N ARG A 10 -45.46 53.08 -3.03
CA ARG A 10 -45.62 52.15 -4.16
C ARG A 10 -44.33 51.95 -4.95
N VAL A 11 -43.53 53.00 -5.12
CA VAL A 11 -42.24 52.93 -5.82
C VAL A 11 -41.22 52.16 -4.99
N LYS A 12 -41.22 52.31 -3.65
CA LYS A 12 -40.35 51.52 -2.76
C LYS A 12 -40.67 50.03 -2.81
N ALA A 13 -41.96 49.67 -2.78
CA ALA A 13 -42.39 48.28 -2.89
C ALA A 13 -41.99 47.64 -4.23
N LEU A 14 -42.10 48.39 -5.33
CA LEU A 14 -41.70 47.92 -6.67
C LEU A 14 -40.19 47.70 -6.77
N ILE A 15 -39.36 48.58 -6.18
CA ILE A 15 -37.91 48.44 -6.14
C ILE A 15 -37.49 47.20 -5.33
N ILE A 16 -38.13 46.96 -4.17
CA ILE A 16 -37.84 45.78 -3.35
C ILE A 16 -38.23 44.50 -4.11
N LEU A 17 -39.39 44.47 -4.76
CA LEU A 17 -39.84 43.32 -5.54
C LEU A 17 -38.90 43.04 -6.73
N LEU A 18 -38.47 44.08 -7.44
CA LEU A 18 -37.46 43.96 -8.50
C LEU A 18 -36.12 43.46 -7.96
N ALA A 19 -35.66 43.93 -6.81
CA ALA A 19 -34.42 43.45 -6.20
C ALA A 19 -34.53 41.96 -5.81
N VAL A 20 -35.63 41.54 -5.19
CA VAL A 20 -35.84 40.15 -4.77
C VAL A 20 -35.98 39.20 -5.95
N VAL A 21 -36.58 39.64 -7.06
CA VAL A 21 -36.76 38.79 -8.26
C VAL A 21 -35.52 38.81 -9.16
N CYS A 22 -34.90 39.97 -9.40
CA CYS A 22 -33.79 40.09 -10.35
C CYS A 22 -32.44 39.69 -9.74
N PHE A 23 -32.22 39.83 -8.43
CA PHE A 23 -30.97 39.43 -7.78
C PHE A 23 -30.67 37.92 -7.90
N PRO A 24 -31.60 36.98 -7.61
CA PRO A 24 -31.31 35.56 -7.78
C PRO A 24 -31.09 35.17 -9.24
N ILE A 25 -31.79 35.80 -10.20
CA ILE A 25 -31.62 35.53 -11.63
C ILE A 25 -30.23 36.00 -12.11
N THR A 26 -29.82 37.22 -11.75
CA THR A 26 -28.51 37.76 -12.11
C THR A 26 -27.38 36.98 -11.43
N PHE A 27 -27.56 36.56 -10.17
CA PHE A 27 -26.61 35.71 -9.47
C PHE A 27 -26.50 34.32 -10.13
N PHE A 28 -27.61 33.70 -10.52
CA PHE A 28 -27.61 32.41 -11.23
C PHE A 28 -26.94 32.49 -12.61
N VAL A 29 -27.19 33.56 -13.37
CA VAL A 29 -26.60 33.73 -14.70
C VAL A 29 -25.09 34.01 -14.60
N LEU A 30 -24.66 34.86 -13.66
CA LEU A 30 -23.25 35.23 -13.52
C LEU A 30 -22.39 34.14 -12.86
N TYR A 31 -22.93 33.42 -11.87
CA TYR A 31 -22.18 32.36 -11.16
C TYR A 31 -22.40 30.96 -11.74
N GLY A 32 -23.56 30.69 -12.34
CA GLY A 32 -23.89 29.38 -12.92
C GLY A 32 -23.03 29.02 -14.13
N GLN A 33 -22.73 29.99 -15.01
CA GLN A 33 -21.91 29.73 -16.20
C GLN A 33 -20.40 29.65 -15.91
N ARG A 34 -19.90 30.30 -14.85
CA ARG A 34 -18.46 30.33 -14.55
C ARG A 34 -17.97 29.09 -13.81
N GLY A 35 -18.87 28.36 -13.14
CA GLY A 35 -18.52 27.14 -12.39
C GLY A 35 -18.27 25.91 -13.27
N GLN A 36 -19.16 25.62 -14.22
CA GLN A 36 -19.14 24.33 -14.94
C GLN A 36 -17.87 24.12 -15.79
N GLY A 37 -17.40 25.16 -16.49
CA GLY A 37 -16.23 25.04 -17.36
C GLY A 37 -14.92 24.70 -16.63
N ASN A 38 -14.76 25.17 -15.38
CA ASN A 38 -13.56 24.90 -14.59
C ASN A 38 -13.55 23.47 -14.03
N PHE A 39 -14.71 22.95 -13.61
CA PHE A 39 -14.81 21.57 -13.12
C PHE A 39 -14.53 20.56 -14.24
N ASP A 40 -15.01 20.81 -15.46
CA ASP A 40 -14.75 19.91 -16.59
C ASP A 40 -13.27 19.90 -17.01
N ARG A 41 -12.60 21.06 -16.96
CA ARG A 41 -11.15 21.14 -17.18
C ARG A 41 -10.38 20.38 -16.11
N LEU A 42 -10.75 20.54 -14.84
CA LEU A 42 -10.13 19.83 -13.72
C LEU A 42 -10.32 18.32 -13.84
N ARG A 43 -11.55 17.84 -14.15
CA ARG A 43 -11.83 16.41 -14.38
C ARG A 43 -11.06 15.87 -15.58
N LYS A 44 -10.95 16.61 -16.68
CA LYS A 44 -10.15 16.20 -17.86
C LYS A 44 -8.66 16.09 -17.52
N ALA A 45 -8.11 17.06 -16.77
CA ALA A 45 -6.73 17.02 -16.30
C ALA A 45 -6.48 15.82 -15.38
N GLN A 46 -7.38 15.58 -14.41
CA GLN A 46 -7.29 14.43 -13.50
C GLN A 46 -7.36 13.09 -14.26
N ARG A 47 -8.27 12.94 -15.23
CA ARG A 47 -8.34 11.76 -16.10
C ARG A 47 -7.05 11.55 -16.90
N LYS A 48 -6.45 12.62 -17.43
CA LYS A 48 -5.19 12.56 -18.19
C LYS A 48 -4.02 12.13 -17.29
N GLU A 49 -3.93 12.64 -16.07
CA GLU A 49 -2.91 12.22 -15.10
C GLU A 49 -3.10 10.76 -14.66
N ILE A 50 -4.34 10.32 -14.39
CA ILE A 50 -4.64 8.91 -14.08
C ILE A 50 -4.24 8.01 -15.25
N ALA A 51 -4.56 8.38 -16.49
CA ALA A 51 -4.20 7.60 -17.68
C ALA A 51 -2.67 7.51 -17.86
N LYS A 52 -1.95 8.62 -17.63
CA LYS A 52 -0.48 8.67 -17.69
C LYS A 52 0.15 7.80 -16.59
N ALA A 53 -0.40 7.85 -15.37
CA ALA A 53 0.03 7.00 -14.26
C ALA A 53 -0.19 5.51 -14.56
N ARG A 54 -1.36 5.14 -15.12
CA ARG A 54 -1.63 3.77 -15.57
C ARG A 54 -0.66 3.31 -16.67
N LYS A 55 -0.36 4.16 -17.65
CA LYS A 55 0.61 3.83 -18.71
C LYS A 55 2.00 3.57 -18.14
N ARG A 56 2.50 4.44 -17.25
CA ARG A 56 3.77 4.23 -16.54
C ARG A 56 3.76 2.94 -15.74
N LYS A 57 2.67 2.69 -14.99
CA LYS A 57 2.50 1.45 -14.22
C LYS A 57 2.63 0.21 -15.09
N ILE A 58 2.07 0.22 -16.31
CA ILE A 58 2.19 -0.89 -17.28
C ILE A 58 3.62 -1.02 -17.81
N GLU A 59 4.26 0.10 -18.18
CA GLU A 59 5.64 0.13 -18.68
C GLU A 59 6.66 -0.34 -17.63
N ASP A 60 6.42 0.01 -16.36
CA ASP A 60 7.29 -0.30 -15.22
C ASP A 60 6.98 -1.68 -14.59
N GLN A 61 6.00 -2.45 -15.10
CA GLN A 61 5.74 -3.78 -14.55
C GLN A 61 6.97 -4.67 -14.73
N PRO A 62 7.37 -5.43 -13.70
CA PRO A 62 8.44 -6.39 -13.83
C PRO A 62 8.06 -7.40 -14.92
N LYS A 63 8.94 -7.52 -15.92
CA LYS A 63 8.77 -8.54 -16.96
C LYS A 63 8.85 -9.92 -16.30
N PRO A 64 7.97 -10.87 -16.66
CA PRO A 64 8.06 -12.24 -16.20
C PRO A 64 9.47 -12.78 -16.42
N LEU A 65 9.98 -13.55 -15.45
CA LEU A 65 11.27 -14.21 -15.59
C LEU A 65 11.25 -15.12 -16.82
N GLU A 66 12.26 -15.00 -17.68
CA GLU A 66 12.49 -15.96 -18.77
C GLU A 66 12.70 -17.37 -18.19
N GLU A 67 12.13 -18.38 -18.84
CA GLU A 67 12.20 -19.79 -18.43
C GLU A 67 13.65 -20.28 -18.27
N ARG A 68 14.57 -19.74 -19.07
CA ARG A 68 16.01 -19.94 -18.93
C ARG A 68 16.74 -18.61 -18.78
N ARG A 69 16.88 -18.14 -17.55
CA ARG A 69 17.78 -17.04 -17.24
C ARG A 69 19.23 -17.44 -17.59
N LYS A 70 19.83 -16.76 -18.57
CA LYS A 70 21.28 -16.86 -18.82
C LYS A 70 21.98 -16.52 -17.49
N ARG A 71 22.82 -17.43 -16.98
CA ARG A 71 23.55 -17.21 -15.72
C ARG A 71 24.59 -16.12 -15.94
N GLU A 72 24.20 -14.89 -15.68
CA GLU A 72 25.04 -13.69 -15.72
C GLU A 72 26.05 -13.68 -14.57
N LEU A 73 27.13 -14.44 -14.71
CA LEU A 73 28.37 -14.17 -13.97
C LEU A 73 29.31 -13.24 -14.74
N SER A 74 28.85 -12.65 -15.87
CA SER A 74 29.68 -11.93 -16.84
C SER A 74 29.07 -10.64 -17.40
N LEU A 75 28.11 -9.99 -16.72
CA LEU A 75 27.67 -8.67 -17.18
C LEU A 75 28.72 -7.61 -16.87
N GLU A 76 29.12 -6.90 -17.93
CA GLU A 76 29.85 -5.63 -17.85
C GLU A 76 29.12 -4.67 -16.88
N PRO A 77 29.85 -3.97 -16.00
CA PRO A 77 29.25 -3.09 -15.00
C PRO A 77 28.46 -1.96 -15.68
N THR A 78 27.12 -2.04 -15.63
CA THR A 78 26.26 -0.93 -16.03
C THR A 78 26.49 0.26 -15.09
N GLY A 79 26.53 1.48 -15.64
CA GLY A 79 26.91 2.69 -14.92
C GLY A 79 26.14 2.95 -13.60
N ARG A 80 24.90 2.45 -13.49
CA ARG A 80 24.07 2.56 -12.27
C ARG A 80 24.58 1.74 -11.08
N ARG A 81 25.43 0.73 -11.28
CA ARG A 81 25.99 -0.09 -10.20
C ARG A 81 27.20 0.55 -9.50
N ARG A 82 27.78 1.62 -10.05
CA ARG A 82 28.98 2.24 -9.49
C ARG A 82 28.75 2.80 -8.10
N ASP A 83 27.55 3.31 -7.80
CA ASP A 83 27.29 3.97 -6.52
C ASP A 83 27.22 3.00 -5.34
N LEU A 84 26.67 1.80 -5.52
CA LEU A 84 26.69 0.74 -4.49
C LEU A 84 28.03 0.02 -4.42
N ALA A 85 28.74 -0.10 -5.54
CA ALA A 85 30.07 -0.71 -5.58
C ALA A 85 31.12 0.14 -4.85
N ASN A 86 30.93 1.47 -4.78
CA ASN A 86 31.85 2.38 -4.10
C ASN A 86 31.89 2.18 -2.57
N VAL A 87 30.84 1.62 -1.95
CA VAL A 87 30.85 1.29 -0.51
C VAL A 87 31.79 0.12 -0.20
N PHE A 88 31.99 -0.80 -1.16
CA PHE A 88 32.79 -2.01 -0.96
C PHE A 88 34.16 -2.00 -1.66
N SER A 89 34.44 -1.01 -2.52
CA SER A 89 35.65 -0.97 -3.36
C SER A 89 36.91 -0.44 -2.65
N THR A 90 36.77 0.17 -1.47
CA THR A 90 37.93 0.71 -0.71
C THR A 90 38.71 -0.35 0.06
N TRP A 91 38.17 -1.56 0.24
CA TRP A 91 38.86 -2.64 0.93
C TRP A 91 39.72 -3.46 -0.02
N LYS A 92 41.06 -3.27 0.04
CA LYS A 92 42.06 -4.17 -0.58
C LYS A 92 41.87 -5.59 -0.01
N ARG A 93 41.06 -6.43 -0.68
CA ARG A 93 40.91 -7.83 -0.31
C ARG A 93 42.17 -8.60 -0.65
N ASN A 94 42.81 -9.17 0.36
CA ASN A 94 43.85 -10.17 0.17
C ASN A 94 43.20 -11.46 -0.35
N ARG A 95 43.36 -11.75 -1.65
CA ARG A 95 42.72 -12.90 -2.33
C ARG A 95 43.14 -14.26 -1.77
N LYS A 96 44.21 -14.32 -0.97
CA LYS A 96 44.80 -15.58 -0.48
C LYS A 96 44.07 -16.17 0.73
N THR A 97 43.38 -15.34 1.53
CA THR A 97 42.68 -15.80 2.74
C THR A 97 41.17 -15.80 2.50
N PRO A 98 40.48 -16.95 2.65
CA PRO A 98 39.03 -16.97 2.60
C PRO A 98 38.47 -16.09 3.74
N ALA A 99 37.37 -15.38 3.48
CA ALA A 99 36.73 -14.54 4.49
C ALA A 99 36.44 -15.36 5.76
N SER A 100 36.68 -14.79 6.94
CA SER A 100 36.57 -15.52 8.23
C SER A 100 35.21 -16.18 8.42
N LEU A 101 34.13 -15.55 7.94
CA LEU A 101 32.78 -16.12 7.95
C LEU A 101 32.69 -17.49 7.23
N LEU A 102 33.45 -17.69 6.17
CA LEU A 102 33.45 -18.94 5.38
C LEU A 102 34.32 -20.04 5.97
N GLN A 103 35.18 -19.69 6.94
CA GLN A 103 36.01 -20.65 7.68
C GLN A 103 35.24 -21.28 8.86
N LEU A 104 34.08 -20.71 9.24
CA LEU A 104 33.24 -21.24 10.29
C LEU A 104 32.53 -22.54 9.85
N PRO A 105 32.21 -23.44 10.81
CA PRO A 105 31.34 -24.59 10.55
C PRO A 105 29.99 -24.15 9.97
N PRO A 106 29.39 -24.94 9.06
CA PRO A 106 28.16 -24.55 8.37
C PRO A 106 26.99 -24.23 9.31
N GLU A 107 26.91 -24.89 10.46
CA GLU A 107 25.87 -24.68 11.49
C GLU A 107 25.99 -23.30 12.14
N ILE A 108 27.22 -22.82 12.35
CA ILE A 108 27.48 -21.49 12.90
C ILE A 108 27.13 -20.42 11.87
N VAL A 109 27.47 -20.65 10.60
CA VAL A 109 27.09 -19.74 9.51
C VAL A 109 25.56 -19.68 9.37
N GLU A 110 24.87 -20.82 9.45
CA GLU A 110 23.40 -20.86 9.43
C GLU A 110 22.79 -20.08 10.58
N LYS A 111 23.29 -20.25 11.82
CA LYS A 111 22.84 -19.45 12.98
C LYS A 111 23.07 -17.94 12.79
N ILE A 112 24.22 -17.55 12.26
CA ILE A 112 24.50 -16.13 11.94
C ILE A 112 23.52 -15.63 10.88
N LEU A 113 23.26 -16.41 9.84
CA LEU A 113 22.32 -16.02 8.78
C LEU A 113 20.88 -15.99 9.27
N LEU A 114 20.48 -16.88 10.18
CA LEU A 114 19.18 -16.82 10.87
C LEU A 114 19.03 -15.53 11.67
N GLU A 115 20.07 -15.11 12.40
CA GLU A 115 20.03 -13.87 13.18
C GLU A 115 19.99 -12.63 12.26
N VAL A 116 20.79 -12.63 11.20
CA VAL A 116 20.91 -11.50 10.28
C VAL A 116 19.68 -11.38 9.35
N LEU A 117 19.18 -12.51 8.84
CA LEU A 117 18.14 -12.56 7.81
C LEU A 117 16.79 -13.00 8.33
N GLY A 118 16.67 -13.66 9.47
CA GLY A 118 15.39 -14.12 10.04
C GLY A 118 14.59 -13.00 10.72
N HIS A 119 15.26 -11.88 11.01
CA HIS A 119 14.65 -10.68 11.57
C HIS A 119 14.74 -9.50 10.62
N VAL A 120 14.36 -9.68 9.35
CA VAL A 120 14.06 -8.55 8.45
C VAL A 120 12.68 -7.98 8.82
N ARG A 121 12.43 -7.80 10.12
CA ARG A 121 11.45 -6.86 10.62
C ARG A 121 12.23 -5.58 10.82
N CYS A 122 12.01 -4.65 9.92
CA CYS A 122 11.45 -3.39 10.31
C CYS A 122 11.46 -3.09 11.84
N LYS A 123 12.60 -2.63 12.40
CA LYS A 123 12.68 -2.27 13.83
C LYS A 123 11.67 -1.17 14.16
N GLU A 124 10.95 -1.33 15.27
CA GLU A 124 10.16 -0.25 15.88
C GLU A 124 11.00 1.03 15.97
N PRO A 125 10.42 2.21 15.71
CA PRO A 125 11.18 3.43 15.72
C PRO A 125 11.32 3.82 17.19
N HIS A 126 12.52 3.76 17.75
CA HIS A 126 12.70 4.02 19.18
C HIS A 126 12.47 5.49 19.62
N ASP A 127 11.96 6.38 18.78
CA ASP A 127 11.71 7.79 19.15
C ASP A 127 10.69 8.46 18.21
N ILE A 128 9.39 8.22 18.39
CA ILE A 128 8.37 9.07 17.75
C ILE A 128 7.28 9.42 18.77
N GLU A 129 7.50 10.50 19.51
CA GLU A 129 6.50 11.20 20.36
C GLU A 129 5.32 11.80 19.54
N HIS A 130 5.24 11.53 18.24
CA HIS A 130 4.22 12.02 17.31
C HIS A 130 3.44 10.93 16.55
N ALA A 131 3.54 9.67 16.95
CA ALA A 131 2.64 8.63 16.46
C ALA A 131 1.32 8.72 17.26
N ALA A 132 0.38 9.51 16.75
CA ALA A 132 -0.92 9.71 17.37
C ALA A 132 -1.64 8.37 17.69
N ASN A 133 -1.78 8.10 18.99
CA ASN A 133 -2.85 7.38 19.69
C ASN A 133 -3.24 5.94 19.33
N SER A 134 -2.52 5.22 18.45
CA SER A 134 -2.67 3.77 18.42
C SER A 134 -1.33 3.10 18.73
N GLN A 135 -1.31 2.31 19.82
CA GLN A 135 -0.23 1.38 20.14
C GLN A 135 0.09 0.44 18.95
N TYR A 136 -0.86 0.31 18.01
CA TYR A 136 -0.77 -0.37 16.72
C TYR A 136 0.13 0.27 15.66
N ASP A 137 0.30 1.60 15.64
CA ASP A 137 1.16 2.28 14.66
C ASP A 137 2.66 2.22 15.02
N ILE A 138 2.96 1.92 16.30
CA ILE A 138 4.32 1.86 16.86
C ILE A 138 5.01 0.53 16.48
N GLU A 139 4.30 -0.60 16.49
CA GLU A 139 4.82 -1.92 16.12
C GLU A 139 5.21 -2.04 14.62
N ARG A 140 4.87 -1.06 13.76
CA ARG A 140 4.89 -1.19 12.28
C ARG A 140 5.79 -0.21 11.53
N SER A 141 6.66 0.51 12.22
CA SER A 141 7.31 1.73 11.69
C SER A 141 8.29 1.60 10.54
N CYS A 142 8.64 0.41 10.08
CA CYS A 142 9.69 0.28 9.08
C CYS A 142 9.18 -0.06 7.67
N ILE A 143 7.88 0.07 7.43
CA ILE A 143 7.41 0.44 6.09
C ILE A 143 6.99 1.90 6.16
N LEU A 144 7.61 2.72 5.31
CA LEU A 144 7.19 4.07 4.94
C LEU A 144 5.79 4.41 5.45
N SER A 145 5.72 5.04 6.63
CA SER A 145 4.53 5.68 7.19
C SER A 145 3.92 6.72 6.25
N ALA A 146 4.63 7.03 5.17
CA ALA A 146 4.13 7.79 4.04
C ALA A 146 3.14 6.98 3.15
N GLN A 147 3.30 5.68 2.89
CA GLN A 147 2.44 4.95 1.93
C GLN A 147 1.03 4.64 2.46
N ARG A 148 0.85 4.53 3.79
CA ARG A 148 -0.47 4.24 4.40
C ARG A 148 -1.33 5.47 4.65
N ARG A 149 -0.71 6.64 4.79
CA ARG A 149 -1.47 7.88 4.77
C ARG A 149 -1.70 8.23 3.31
N LYS A 150 -2.96 8.45 2.92
CA LYS A 150 -3.31 9.22 1.72
C LYS A 150 -2.84 10.67 1.89
N TYR A 151 -1.54 10.88 2.05
CA TYR A 151 -0.96 12.14 1.64
C TYR A 151 -1.34 12.29 0.17
N LEU A 152 -1.93 13.43 -0.19
CA LEU A 152 -1.99 13.79 -1.61
C LEU A 152 -0.58 13.59 -2.20
N THR A 153 -0.48 13.17 -3.46
CA THR A 153 0.82 12.99 -4.13
C THR A 153 1.74 14.21 -3.95
N SER A 154 1.16 15.40 -3.76
CA SER A 154 1.82 16.66 -3.41
C SER A 154 2.42 16.70 -1.99
N GLU A 155 1.76 16.18 -0.96
CA GLU A 155 2.28 16.11 0.42
C GLU A 155 3.39 15.07 0.54
N TRP A 156 3.22 13.93 -0.15
CA TRP A 156 4.27 12.90 -0.28
C TRP A 156 5.55 13.47 -0.91
N MET A 157 5.39 14.20 -2.02
CA MET A 157 6.51 14.88 -2.68
C MET A 157 7.11 16.00 -1.81
N ARG A 158 6.29 16.70 -1.01
CA ARG A 158 6.78 17.78 -0.12
C ARG A 158 7.66 17.22 1.00
N HIS A 159 7.33 16.06 1.56
CA HIS A 159 8.15 15.43 2.60
C HIS A 159 9.46 14.85 2.04
N TYR A 160 9.42 14.23 0.86
CA TYR A 160 10.62 13.65 0.24
C TYR A 160 11.59 14.68 -0.34
N ASN A 161 11.07 15.77 -0.91
CA ASN A 161 11.93 16.80 -1.53
C ASN A 161 12.66 17.67 -0.50
N GLN A 162 12.23 17.68 0.76
CA GLN A 162 12.83 18.53 1.80
C GLN A 162 13.93 17.84 2.60
N ARG A 163 14.02 16.50 2.59
CA ARG A 163 15.13 15.77 3.21
C ARG A 163 15.47 14.54 2.36
N PRO A 164 16.64 14.47 1.71
CA PRO A 164 17.15 13.20 1.21
C PRO A 164 17.37 12.32 2.45
N SER A 165 16.39 11.49 2.76
CA SER A 165 16.47 10.68 3.96
C SER A 165 17.52 9.59 3.74
N PRO A 166 18.54 9.47 4.61
CA PRO A 166 19.57 8.44 4.50
C PRO A 166 19.06 7.09 5.04
N PHE A 167 17.79 6.75 4.78
CA PHE A 167 17.19 5.53 5.30
C PHE A 167 17.58 4.35 4.42
N TYR A 168 18.83 3.90 4.58
CA TYR A 168 19.07 2.47 4.56
C TYR A 168 18.32 1.92 5.75
N THR A 169 17.18 1.28 5.51
CA THR A 169 16.58 0.48 6.56
C THR A 169 17.57 -0.63 6.92
N ARG A 170 17.61 -1.09 8.17
CA ARG A 170 18.48 -2.23 8.55
C ARG A 170 18.28 -3.43 7.61
N SER A 171 17.07 -3.57 7.05
CA SER A 171 16.69 -4.48 5.98
C SER A 171 17.64 -4.44 4.77
N ASP A 172 18.00 -3.25 4.28
CA ASP A 172 18.88 -3.07 3.13
C ASP A 172 20.30 -3.56 3.43
N SER A 173 20.76 -3.34 4.67
CA SER A 173 22.06 -3.82 5.13
C SER A 173 22.09 -5.35 5.32
N CYS A 174 21.00 -5.96 5.77
CA CYS A 174 20.90 -7.41 5.92
C CYS A 174 20.87 -8.11 4.55
N LEU A 175 20.14 -7.57 3.57
CA LEU A 175 20.10 -8.13 2.22
C LEU A 175 21.44 -8.00 1.48
N ALA A 176 22.24 -6.97 1.80
CA ALA A 176 23.58 -6.83 1.24
C ALA A 176 24.50 -8.02 1.58
N VAL A 177 24.28 -8.71 2.71
CA VAL A 177 25.03 -9.91 3.09
C VAL A 177 24.87 -11.02 2.05
N LEU A 178 23.66 -11.19 1.50
CA LEU A 178 23.39 -12.16 0.43
C LEU A 178 24.12 -11.82 -0.88
N LEU A 179 24.55 -10.57 -1.07
CA LEU A 179 25.28 -10.12 -2.25
C LEU A 179 26.80 -10.29 -2.12
N THR A 180 27.30 -10.70 -0.94
CA THR A 180 28.75 -10.79 -0.68
C THR A 180 29.41 -11.96 -1.43
N CYS A 181 28.82 -13.16 -1.38
CA CYS A 181 29.32 -14.34 -2.08
C CYS A 181 28.24 -15.40 -2.31
N ARG A 182 28.48 -16.31 -3.27
CA ARG A 182 27.52 -17.37 -3.67
C ARG A 182 27.20 -18.37 -2.55
N ARG A 183 28.17 -18.68 -1.67
CA ARG A 183 27.96 -19.62 -0.56
C ARG A 183 26.97 -19.05 0.45
N VAL A 184 27.18 -17.80 0.87
CA VAL A 184 26.27 -17.07 1.77
C VAL A 184 24.90 -16.92 1.12
N TYR A 185 24.84 -16.57 -0.17
CA TYR A 185 23.58 -16.50 -0.90
C TYR A 185 22.80 -17.83 -0.85
N ASN A 186 23.46 -18.94 -1.17
CA ASN A 186 22.81 -20.25 -1.23
C ASN A 186 22.31 -20.72 0.16
N GLN A 187 23.04 -20.41 1.23
CA GLN A 187 22.65 -20.75 2.61
C GLN A 187 21.60 -19.79 3.17
N GLY A 188 21.67 -18.51 2.84
CA GLY A 188 20.79 -17.48 3.38
C GLY A 188 19.47 -17.34 2.63
N ILE A 189 19.41 -17.69 1.33
CA ILE A 189 18.18 -17.52 0.55
C ILE A 189 17.00 -18.37 1.07
N PRO A 190 17.17 -19.63 1.51
CA PRO A 190 16.05 -20.39 2.08
C PRO A 190 15.58 -19.80 3.41
N ILE A 191 16.51 -19.29 4.23
CA ILE A 191 16.19 -18.60 5.49
C ILE A 191 15.36 -17.35 5.21
N LEU A 192 15.77 -16.53 4.24
CA LEU A 192 15.07 -15.30 3.88
C LEU A 192 13.59 -15.55 3.58
N TYR A 193 13.28 -16.57 2.76
CA TYR A 193 11.90 -16.84 2.37
C TYR A 193 11.12 -17.66 3.41
N SER A 194 11.76 -18.57 4.13
CA SER A 194 11.02 -19.48 5.03
C SER A 194 10.88 -18.99 6.48
N CYS A 195 11.76 -18.11 6.96
CA CYS A 195 11.76 -17.65 8.35
C CYS A 195 11.09 -16.28 8.53
N ASN A 196 11.01 -15.45 7.49
CA ASN A 196 10.44 -14.11 7.60
C ASN A 196 8.92 -14.10 7.42
N THR A 197 8.29 -13.08 8.01
CA THR A 197 6.92 -12.68 7.68
C THR A 197 6.98 -11.63 6.57
N PHE A 198 6.40 -11.95 5.41
CA PHE A 198 6.26 -10.97 4.33
C PHE A 198 5.06 -10.09 4.61
N ASP A 199 5.24 -8.78 4.71
CA ASP A 199 4.16 -7.81 4.92
C ASP A 199 3.84 -7.10 3.60
N ILE A 200 2.61 -7.27 3.13
CA ILE A 200 2.13 -6.80 1.84
C ILE A 200 1.00 -5.81 2.09
N ASN A 201 1.21 -4.55 1.70
CA ASN A 201 0.20 -3.49 1.80
C ASN A 201 -0.60 -3.26 0.50
N ASN A 202 -0.26 -3.96 -0.57
CA ASN A 202 -0.91 -3.89 -1.87
C ASN A 202 -0.98 -5.30 -2.48
N PRO A 203 -2.17 -5.84 -2.81
CA PRO A 203 -2.34 -7.14 -3.45
C PRO A 203 -1.45 -7.36 -4.69
N GLU A 204 -1.19 -6.31 -5.48
CA GLU A 204 -0.32 -6.38 -6.67
C GLU A 204 1.13 -6.69 -6.32
N THR A 205 1.59 -6.34 -5.12
CA THR A 205 2.94 -6.69 -4.66
C THR A 205 3.09 -8.21 -4.54
N LEU A 206 2.05 -8.94 -4.13
CA LEU A 206 2.07 -10.41 -4.11
C LEU A 206 2.16 -10.97 -5.53
N LEU A 207 1.43 -10.38 -6.48
CA LEU A 207 1.52 -10.73 -7.89
C LEU A 207 2.94 -10.52 -8.42
N TYR A 208 3.53 -9.35 -8.20
CA TYR A 208 4.90 -9.07 -8.64
C TYR A 208 5.92 -9.98 -7.95
N LEU A 209 5.73 -10.29 -6.67
CA LEU A 209 6.56 -11.26 -5.96
C LEU A 209 6.49 -12.63 -6.63
N SER A 210 5.29 -13.10 -7.00
CA SER A 210 5.11 -14.38 -7.69
C SER A 210 5.76 -14.44 -9.07
N GLN A 211 5.87 -13.31 -9.77
CA GLN A 211 6.44 -13.21 -11.12
C GLN A 211 7.97 -13.03 -11.11
N THR A 212 8.51 -12.44 -10.04
CA THR A 212 9.94 -12.09 -9.92
C THR A 212 10.74 -13.08 -9.08
N VAL A 213 10.07 -13.87 -8.24
CA VAL A 213 10.69 -14.89 -7.39
C VAL A 213 10.55 -16.26 -8.06
N ILE A 214 11.64 -17.03 -8.03
CA ILE A 214 11.63 -18.42 -8.51
C ILE A 214 10.55 -19.21 -7.75
N SER A 215 9.73 -19.97 -8.46
CA SER A 215 8.59 -20.72 -7.90
C SER A 215 8.95 -21.52 -6.64
N SER A 216 10.08 -22.22 -6.60
CA SER A 216 10.51 -22.99 -5.41
C SER A 216 10.75 -22.12 -4.16
N ARG A 217 11.18 -20.87 -4.33
CA ARG A 217 11.39 -19.92 -3.24
C ARG A 217 10.10 -19.26 -2.82
N PHE A 218 9.25 -18.94 -3.80
CA PHE A 218 7.91 -18.42 -3.53
C PHE A 218 7.12 -19.42 -2.68
N LYS A 219 7.13 -20.69 -3.05
CA LYS A 219 6.52 -21.80 -2.28
C LYS A 219 7.11 -21.99 -0.89
N SER A 220 8.32 -21.51 -0.63
CA SER A 220 8.96 -21.64 0.69
C SER A 220 8.50 -20.59 1.71
N ILE A 221 7.71 -19.60 1.28
CA ILE A 221 7.13 -18.58 2.15
C ILE A 221 6.16 -19.24 3.14
N LYS A 222 6.49 -19.15 4.43
CA LYS A 222 5.67 -19.74 5.51
C LYS A 222 4.75 -18.74 6.19
N SER A 223 5.10 -17.47 6.19
CA SER A 223 4.35 -16.44 6.93
C SER A 223 4.11 -15.23 6.05
N LEU A 224 2.84 -14.88 5.88
CA LEU A 224 2.39 -13.77 5.06
C LEU A 224 1.41 -12.92 5.85
N GLN A 225 1.61 -11.61 5.83
CA GLN A 225 0.68 -10.61 6.30
C GLN A 225 0.25 -9.77 5.11
N ILE A 226 -1.05 -9.58 4.94
CA ILE A 226 -1.62 -8.73 3.92
C ILE A 226 -2.46 -7.68 4.62
N ASP A 227 -2.13 -6.41 4.44
CA ASP A 227 -2.90 -5.28 4.89
C ASP A 227 -3.51 -4.59 3.66
N VAL A 228 -4.81 -4.73 3.44
CA VAL A 228 -5.50 -4.11 2.30
C VAL A 228 -6.38 -2.98 2.80
N ASN A 229 -6.20 -1.81 2.21
CA ASN A 229 -7.17 -0.72 2.35
C ASN A 229 -8.28 -0.95 1.33
N ALA A 230 -9.39 -1.54 1.79
CA ALA A 230 -10.60 -1.66 1.01
C ALA A 230 -11.32 -0.31 1.01
N SER A 231 -11.04 0.53 0.01
CA SER A 231 -11.88 1.71 -0.20
C SER A 231 -13.22 1.25 -0.79
N MET A 232 -14.32 1.36 -0.04
CA MET A 232 -15.66 1.25 -0.60
C MET A 232 -15.98 2.52 -1.39
N GLY A 233 -15.42 2.63 -2.59
CA GLY A 233 -15.79 3.68 -3.52
C GLY A 233 -17.13 3.33 -4.15
N SER A 234 -18.19 4.07 -3.81
CA SER A 234 -19.43 4.02 -4.58
C SER A 234 -19.10 4.44 -6.01
N SER A 235 -19.23 3.53 -6.98
CA SER A 235 -19.09 3.89 -8.37
C SER A 235 -20.26 4.82 -8.72
N ILE A 236 -19.96 6.11 -8.90
CA ILE A 236 -20.95 7.20 -8.98
C ILE A 236 -21.92 7.07 -10.18
N ASN A 237 -21.72 6.08 -11.06
CA ASN A 237 -22.42 5.99 -12.34
C ASN A 237 -23.48 4.89 -12.45
N THR A 238 -23.64 4.00 -11.47
CA THR A 238 -24.76 3.05 -11.45
C THR A 238 -25.69 3.39 -10.30
N ARG A 239 -26.95 3.73 -10.61
CA ARG A 239 -28.03 3.98 -9.63
C ARG A 239 -28.37 2.79 -8.73
N LEU A 240 -27.63 1.70 -8.87
CA LEU A 240 -27.59 0.57 -7.96
C LEU A 240 -26.26 0.68 -7.23
N ALA A 241 -26.35 1.01 -5.94
CA ALA A 241 -25.23 0.98 -5.02
C ALA A 241 -24.79 -0.48 -4.84
N ASP A 242 -24.13 -1.04 -5.85
CA ASP A 242 -23.40 -2.29 -5.67
C ASP A 242 -22.09 -1.92 -4.95
N PRO A 243 -21.86 -2.41 -3.72
CA PRO A 243 -20.60 -2.26 -3.01
C PRO A 243 -19.57 -3.20 -3.64
N THR A 244 -19.35 -3.07 -4.95
CA THR A 244 -18.28 -3.78 -5.61
C THR A 244 -17.01 -2.96 -5.36
N VAL A 245 -16.39 -3.22 -4.21
CA VAL A 245 -14.92 -3.32 -4.23
C VAL A 245 -14.63 -4.17 -5.47
N GLU A 246 -13.94 -3.64 -6.49
CA GLU A 246 -13.64 -4.43 -7.69
C GLU A 246 -12.77 -5.61 -7.23
N PHE A 247 -13.43 -6.73 -6.93
CA PHE A 247 -12.86 -7.96 -6.39
C PHE A 247 -11.87 -8.63 -7.36
N SER A 248 -11.60 -8.03 -8.52
CA SER A 248 -10.69 -8.56 -9.53
C SER A 248 -9.25 -8.64 -9.02
N GLU A 249 -8.76 -7.59 -8.35
CA GLU A 249 -7.41 -7.59 -7.73
C GLU A 249 -7.32 -8.59 -6.58
N TRP A 250 -8.42 -8.73 -5.83
CA TRP A 250 -8.52 -9.70 -4.74
C TRP A 250 -8.52 -11.13 -5.26
N LYS A 251 -9.29 -11.44 -6.29
CA LYS A 251 -9.31 -12.76 -6.91
C LYS A 251 -7.91 -13.18 -7.37
N MET A 252 -7.17 -12.27 -8.01
CA MET A 252 -5.78 -12.54 -8.38
C MET A 252 -4.90 -12.81 -7.16
N CYS A 253 -5.07 -12.04 -6.08
CA CYS A 253 -4.36 -12.25 -4.82
C CYS A 253 -4.65 -13.63 -4.23
N LEU A 254 -5.93 -14.04 -4.20
CA LEU A 254 -6.36 -15.35 -3.72
C LEU A 254 -5.77 -16.49 -4.55
N GLU A 255 -5.82 -16.38 -5.88
CA GLU A 255 -5.17 -17.34 -6.77
C GLU A 255 -3.66 -17.45 -6.51
N MET A 256 -2.99 -16.38 -6.09
CA MET A 256 -1.59 -16.44 -5.68
C MET A 256 -1.38 -17.08 -4.31
N LEU A 257 -2.30 -16.88 -3.36
CA LEU A 257 -2.27 -17.55 -2.05
C LEU A 257 -2.38 -19.07 -2.21
N GLU A 258 -3.25 -19.54 -3.11
CA GLU A 258 -3.40 -20.98 -3.39
C GLU A 258 -2.11 -21.62 -3.94
N ARG A 259 -1.24 -20.82 -4.56
CA ARG A 259 0.07 -21.28 -5.07
C ARG A 259 1.15 -21.34 -4.00
N LEU A 260 0.90 -20.80 -2.80
CA LEU A 260 1.80 -20.85 -1.65
C LEU A 260 1.60 -22.14 -0.84
N GLU A 261 2.02 -23.27 -1.42
CA GLU A 261 1.91 -24.60 -0.79
C GLU A 261 2.61 -24.72 0.58
N GLY A 262 3.58 -23.83 0.87
CA GLY A 262 4.29 -23.79 2.14
C GLY A 262 3.73 -22.81 3.17
N LEU A 263 2.63 -22.11 2.86
CA LEU A 263 2.06 -21.08 3.74
C LEU A 263 1.48 -21.71 5.01
N GLN A 264 2.01 -21.29 6.16
CA GLN A 264 1.61 -21.78 7.48
C GLN A 264 0.88 -20.72 8.30
N ASN A 265 1.25 -19.46 8.15
CA ASN A 265 0.67 -18.34 8.87
C ASN A 265 0.19 -17.29 7.86
N LEU A 266 -1.11 -17.03 7.84
CA LEU A 266 -1.71 -15.97 7.05
C LEU A 266 -2.39 -14.99 8.00
N ARG A 267 -1.98 -13.73 7.96
CA ARG A 267 -2.68 -12.63 8.60
C ARG A 267 -3.26 -11.72 7.53
N LEU A 268 -4.56 -11.54 7.55
CA LEU A 268 -5.26 -10.62 6.67
C LEU A 268 -5.84 -9.47 7.49
N ARG A 269 -5.42 -8.25 7.19
CA ARG A 269 -6.05 -7.05 7.72
C ARG A 269 -6.77 -6.31 6.60
N VAL A 270 -8.03 -5.96 6.82
CA VAL A 270 -8.83 -5.19 5.88
C VAL A 270 -9.25 -3.90 6.54
N GLU A 271 -8.74 -2.77 6.05
CA GLU A 271 -9.17 -1.44 6.48
C GLU A 271 -10.25 -0.93 5.54
N PHE A 272 -11.46 -0.74 6.04
CA PHE A 272 -12.58 -0.17 5.31
C PHE A 272 -12.58 1.34 5.47
N GLU A 273 -12.29 2.06 4.38
CA GLU A 273 -12.43 3.50 4.34
C GLU A 273 -13.86 3.86 3.95
N LEU A 274 -14.63 4.37 4.90
CA LEU A 274 -15.96 4.92 4.64
C LEU A 274 -15.78 6.30 4.00
N GLN A 275 -15.88 6.40 2.68
CA GLN A 275 -15.87 7.69 1.99
C GLN A 275 -17.17 8.45 2.29
N GLY A 276 -17.19 9.19 3.40
CA GLY A 276 -18.27 10.11 3.81
C GLY A 276 -18.41 11.35 2.93
N HIS A 277 -18.38 11.16 1.61
CA HIS A 277 -18.85 12.20 0.69
C HIS A 277 -20.38 12.32 0.68
N TYR A 278 -21.08 11.41 1.36
CA TYR A 278 -22.52 11.50 1.59
C TYR A 278 -22.82 11.46 3.09
N PRO A 279 -23.11 12.60 3.74
CA PRO A 279 -23.38 12.67 5.18
C PRO A 279 -24.61 11.85 5.64
N ASN A 280 -25.36 11.25 4.70
CA ASN A 280 -26.61 10.54 4.99
C ASN A 280 -26.59 9.05 4.63
N VAL A 281 -25.47 8.51 4.12
CA VAL A 281 -25.37 7.07 3.86
C VAL A 281 -24.79 6.40 5.09
N ILE A 282 -25.68 5.91 5.95
CA ILE A 282 -25.31 4.99 7.02
C ILE A 282 -25.05 3.65 6.33
N TYR A 283 -23.79 3.23 6.29
CA TYR A 283 -23.47 1.85 5.92
C TYR A 283 -24.00 0.96 7.04
N SER A 284 -24.86 -0.01 6.71
CA SER A 284 -25.27 -1.00 7.69
C SER A 284 -24.10 -1.96 7.94
N ASP A 285 -23.91 -2.36 9.20
CA ASP A 285 -22.95 -3.41 9.57
C ASP A 285 -23.16 -4.69 8.75
N GLU A 286 -24.41 -4.96 8.33
CA GLU A 286 -24.78 -6.06 7.43
C GLU A 286 -24.03 -6.03 6.09
N GLN A 287 -23.78 -4.85 5.51
CA GLN A 287 -23.11 -4.74 4.21
C GLN A 287 -21.60 -4.98 4.35
N LEU A 288 -21.00 -4.53 5.45
CA LEU A 288 -19.62 -4.83 5.81
C LEU A 288 -19.45 -6.33 6.09
N GLN A 289 -20.34 -6.89 6.91
CA GLN A 289 -20.35 -8.31 7.25
C GLN A 289 -20.54 -9.18 6.01
N LYS A 290 -21.45 -8.82 5.10
CA LYS A 290 -21.64 -9.51 3.82
C LYS A 290 -20.38 -9.45 2.96
N SER A 291 -19.75 -8.28 2.83
CA SER A 291 -18.51 -8.12 2.05
C SER A 291 -17.36 -8.95 2.64
N LEU A 292 -17.28 -9.00 3.97
CA LEU A 292 -16.32 -9.84 4.69
C LEU A 292 -16.60 -11.32 4.48
N GLN A 293 -17.87 -11.73 4.55
CA GLN A 293 -18.28 -13.10 4.32
C GLN A 293 -18.00 -13.52 2.87
N ASP A 294 -18.34 -12.68 1.89
CA ASP A 294 -18.04 -12.92 0.48
C ASP A 294 -16.53 -13.05 0.25
N LEU A 295 -15.73 -12.22 0.92
CA LEU A 295 -14.28 -12.34 0.91
C LEU A 295 -13.83 -13.67 1.51
N LEU A 296 -14.31 -14.02 2.70
CA LEU A 296 -13.96 -15.28 3.38
C LEU A 296 -14.43 -16.52 2.61
N ASP A 297 -15.57 -16.48 1.94
CA ASP A 297 -16.08 -17.55 1.10
C ASP A 297 -15.24 -17.69 -0.19
N ALA A 298 -14.74 -16.56 -0.71
CA ALA A 298 -13.79 -16.55 -1.83
C ALA A 298 -12.42 -17.08 -1.42
N ILE A 299 -11.94 -16.74 -0.21
CA ILE A 299 -10.77 -17.38 0.39
C ILE A 299 -11.23 -18.76 0.86
N LYS A 300 -11.35 -19.74 -0.04
CA LYS A 300 -11.57 -21.13 0.37
C LYS A 300 -10.40 -21.54 1.27
N LEU A 301 -10.47 -21.31 2.58
CA LEU A 301 -9.34 -21.55 3.49
C LEU A 301 -8.93 -23.02 3.47
N SER A 302 -9.88 -23.89 3.12
CA SER A 302 -9.66 -25.31 2.83
C SER A 302 -8.77 -25.59 1.60
N SER A 303 -8.64 -24.65 0.65
CA SER A 303 -7.71 -24.77 -0.49
C SER A 303 -6.26 -24.45 -0.09
N LEU A 304 -6.04 -23.69 0.99
CA LEU A 304 -4.72 -23.35 1.51
C LEU A 304 -4.13 -24.51 2.33
N ARG A 305 -3.59 -25.51 1.63
CA ARG A 305 -2.96 -26.68 2.26
C ARG A 305 -1.79 -26.27 3.15
N GLY A 306 -1.76 -26.78 4.38
CA GLY A 306 -0.67 -26.55 5.33
C GLY A 306 -0.80 -25.28 6.16
N LEU A 307 -1.88 -24.51 5.98
CA LEU A 307 -2.18 -23.35 6.81
C LEU A 307 -2.46 -23.79 8.25
N ARG A 308 -1.65 -23.32 9.19
CA ARG A 308 -1.77 -23.63 10.63
C ARG A 308 -2.47 -22.51 11.40
N ARG A 309 -2.28 -21.28 10.96
CA ARG A 309 -2.78 -20.08 11.63
C ARG A 309 -3.36 -19.10 10.62
N PHE A 310 -4.58 -18.66 10.89
CA PHE A 310 -5.28 -17.64 10.14
C PHE A 310 -5.79 -16.55 11.09
N ASP A 311 -5.30 -15.33 10.89
CA ASP A 311 -5.74 -14.16 11.66
C ASP A 311 -6.41 -13.18 10.68
N LEU A 312 -7.70 -12.89 10.87
CA LEU A 312 -8.43 -11.86 10.15
C LEU A 312 -8.69 -10.68 11.07
N GLU A 313 -8.31 -9.49 10.63
CA GLU A 313 -8.55 -8.24 11.34
C GLU A 313 -9.28 -7.27 10.42
N THR A 314 -10.48 -6.87 10.80
CA THR A 314 -11.20 -5.81 10.09
C THR A 314 -11.11 -4.53 10.91
N ASN A 315 -10.97 -3.43 10.20
CA ASN A 315 -10.86 -2.12 10.80
C ASN A 315 -11.69 -1.15 9.99
N SER A 316 -12.76 -0.62 10.56
CA SER A 316 -13.51 0.48 9.95
C SER A 316 -12.95 1.80 10.47
N ARG A 317 -12.77 2.77 9.57
CA ARG A 317 -12.35 4.12 9.94
C ARG A 317 -13.40 5.11 9.45
N ASP A 318 -14.12 5.73 10.39
CA ASP A 318 -14.92 6.92 10.09
C ASP A 318 -13.98 8.13 9.92
N ILE A 319 -14.28 9.00 8.96
CA ILE A 319 -13.52 10.23 8.67
C ILE A 319 -13.56 11.19 9.85
N LYS A 320 -14.57 11.07 10.72
CA LYS A 320 -14.61 11.83 11.98
C LYS A 320 -13.51 11.43 12.96
N GLY A 321 -12.84 10.29 12.75
CA GLY A 321 -11.66 9.87 13.50
C GLY A 321 -11.91 9.46 14.95
N VAL A 322 -13.18 9.32 15.36
CA VAL A 322 -13.53 9.15 16.78
C VAL A 322 -13.74 7.70 17.19
N GLU A 323 -14.13 6.79 16.27
CA GLU A 323 -14.41 5.40 16.65
C GLU A 323 -13.75 4.42 15.70
N GLN A 324 -12.90 3.56 16.28
CA GLN A 324 -12.24 2.46 15.61
C GLN A 324 -12.81 1.18 16.20
N THR A 325 -13.72 0.52 15.48
CA THR A 325 -14.18 -0.83 15.84
C THR A 325 -13.23 -1.82 15.19
N VAL A 326 -12.43 -2.51 16.00
CA VAL A 326 -11.57 -3.59 15.56
C VAL A 326 -12.28 -4.90 15.86
N GLU A 327 -12.69 -5.61 14.82
CA GLU A 327 -13.09 -7.02 14.97
C GLU A 327 -11.92 -7.89 14.54
N SER A 328 -11.50 -8.79 15.43
CA SER A 328 -10.45 -9.76 15.15
C SER A 328 -11.03 -11.16 15.24
N VAL A 329 -11.03 -11.86 14.11
CA VAL A 329 -11.37 -13.27 14.04
C VAL A 329 -10.05 -14.04 13.99
N ARG A 330 -9.73 -14.77 15.05
CA ARG A 330 -8.57 -15.66 15.10
C ARG A 330 -9.03 -17.09 14.93
N GLY A 331 -8.55 -17.73 13.87
CA GLY A 331 -8.79 -19.15 13.59
C GLY A 331 -7.51 -19.95 13.73
N ILE A 332 -7.58 -21.03 14.50
CA ILE A 332 -6.65 -22.15 14.33
C ILE A 332 -7.32 -23.08 13.33
N VAL A 333 -6.71 -23.22 12.15
CA VAL A 333 -7.18 -24.17 11.16
C VAL A 333 -6.65 -25.54 11.57
N CYS A 334 -7.51 -26.38 12.14
CA CYS A 334 -7.19 -27.77 12.41
C CYS A 334 -7.17 -28.51 11.06
N THR A 335 -5.98 -28.71 10.50
CA THR A 335 -5.75 -29.48 9.27
C THR A 335 -5.76 -30.98 9.52
#